data_AF-A0A2H0BZJ3-F1
#
_entry.id   AF-A0A2H0BZJ3-F1
#
_cell.length_a   1.000
_cell.length_b   1.000
_cell.length_c   1.000
_cell.angle_alpha   90.00
_cell.angle_beta   90.00
_cell.angle_gamma   90.00
#
_symmetry.space_group_name_H-M   'P 1'
#
loop_
_entity.id
_entity.type
_entity.pdbx_description
1 polymer ?
#
loop_
_entity_poly.entity_id
_entity_poly.type
_entity_poly.pdbx_seq_one_letter_code
_entity_poly.pdbx_strand_id
1 'polypeptide(L)'
;MKLKKSAFEPLDDYEKQLIKDIENDEFVEVPNQKKEIKRITSYARNMLKKDKRITIRVAKEDLKKIQDKAVESGIPYQTLINALIRRYANGRINISI
;
A
#
# COMPACT_ATOMS: atom_id res chain seq x y z
N MET A 1 -28.10 22.87 -16.04
CA MET A 1 -27.53 22.68 -14.69
C MET A 1 -27.08 21.22 -14.58
N LYS A 2 -25.79 20.91 -14.77
CA LYS A 2 -25.31 19.52 -14.75
C LYS A 2 -25.02 19.14 -13.30
N LEU A 3 -25.74 18.14 -12.79
CA LEU A 3 -25.55 17.58 -11.45
C LEU A 3 -24.09 17.14 -11.29
N LYS A 4 -23.45 17.62 -10.22
CA LYS A 4 -22.11 17.18 -9.81
C LYS A 4 -22.16 15.67 -9.59
N LYS A 5 -21.29 14.90 -10.25
CA LYS A 5 -21.09 13.48 -9.92
C LYS A 5 -20.86 13.37 -8.40
N SER A 6 -21.61 12.50 -7.76
CA SER A 6 -21.45 12.20 -6.34
C SER A 6 -19.98 11.80 -6.09
N ALA A 7 -19.40 12.24 -4.97
CA ALA A 7 -18.01 11.93 -4.60
C ALA A 7 -17.74 10.41 -4.40
N PHE A 8 -18.77 9.58 -4.53
CA PHE A 8 -18.77 8.13 -4.33
C PHE A 8 -19.26 7.36 -5.56
N GLU A 9 -19.30 7.98 -6.75
CA GLU A 9 -19.58 7.24 -7.98
C GLU A 9 -18.34 6.38 -8.33
N PRO A 10 -18.46 5.05 -8.34
CA PRO A 10 -17.30 4.18 -8.54
C PRO A 10 -16.73 4.37 -9.96
N LEU A 11 -15.42 4.57 -10.02
CA LEU A 11 -14.66 4.92 -11.22
C LEU A 11 -14.22 3.67 -11.99
N ASP A 12 -14.14 2.53 -11.32
CA ASP A 12 -13.77 1.24 -11.90
C ASP A 12 -14.64 0.08 -11.37
N ASP A 13 -14.46 -1.11 -11.97
CA ASP A 13 -15.26 -2.29 -11.61
C ASP A 13 -14.89 -2.86 -10.24
N TYR A 14 -13.71 -2.55 -9.72
CA TYR A 14 -13.30 -2.92 -8.37
C TYR A 14 -14.05 -2.09 -7.32
N GLU A 15 -14.13 -0.77 -7.50
CA GLU A 15 -14.87 0.13 -6.63
C GLU A 15 -16.37 -0.17 -6.66
N LYS A 16 -16.93 -0.53 -7.83
CA LYS A 16 -18.33 -1.00 -7.94
C LYS A 16 -18.57 -2.26 -7.12
N GLN A 17 -17.65 -3.22 -7.20
CA GLN A 17 -17.78 -4.47 -6.45
C GLN A 17 -17.64 -4.21 -4.96
N LEU A 18 -16.66 -3.39 -4.55
CA LEU A 18 -16.47 -3.01 -3.15
C LEU A 18 -17.70 -2.35 -2.54
N ILE A 19 -18.38 -1.46 -3.27
CA ILE A 19 -19.62 -0.83 -2.80
C ILE A 19 -20.73 -1.87 -2.62
N LYS A 20 -20.88 -2.80 -3.57
CA LYS A 20 -21.88 -3.89 -3.46
C LYS A 20 -21.59 -4.80 -2.28
N ASP A 21 -20.33 -5.17 -2.07
CA ASP A 21 -19.92 -6.04 -0.96
C ASP A 21 -20.15 -5.36 0.40
N ILE A 22 -19.99 -4.02 0.46
CA ILE A 22 -20.33 -3.20 1.65
C ILE A 22 -21.86 -3.15 1.85
N GLU A 23 -22.63 -2.92 0.78
CA GLU A 23 -24.10 -2.88 0.84
C GLU A 23 -24.72 -4.24 1.21
N ASN A 24 -24.08 -5.33 0.81
CA ASN A 24 -24.51 -6.70 1.12
C ASN A 24 -24.05 -7.21 2.49
N ASP A 25 -23.33 -6.40 3.28
CA ASP A 25 -22.80 -6.74 4.61
C ASP A 25 -21.99 -8.06 4.64
N GLU A 26 -21.26 -8.35 3.53
CA GLU A 26 -20.55 -9.63 3.33
C GLU A 26 -19.21 -9.71 4.10
N PHE A 27 -18.79 -8.62 4.77
CA PHE A 27 -17.53 -8.58 5.50
C PHE A 27 -17.63 -9.30 6.84
N VAL A 28 -17.10 -10.53 6.88
CA VAL A 28 -16.98 -11.29 8.12
C VAL A 28 -15.77 -10.83 8.93
N GLU A 29 -15.96 -10.62 10.23
CA GLU A 29 -14.89 -10.23 11.14
C GLU A 29 -13.77 -11.29 11.17
N VAL A 30 -12.52 -10.84 10.98
CA VAL A 30 -11.36 -11.72 11.16
C VAL A 30 -11.25 -12.23 12.61
N PRO A 31 -10.97 -13.52 12.85
CA PRO A 31 -10.77 -14.04 14.19
C PRO A 31 -9.66 -13.27 14.92
N ASN A 32 -9.90 -12.89 16.18
CA ASN A 32 -8.96 -12.10 17.00
C ASN A 32 -8.65 -10.68 16.46
N GLN A 33 -9.67 -9.93 16.03
CA GLN A 33 -9.56 -8.51 15.64
C GLN A 33 -8.62 -7.68 16.53
N LYS A 34 -8.75 -7.75 17.87
CA LYS A 34 -7.91 -6.97 18.80
C LYS A 34 -6.41 -7.27 18.65
N LYS A 35 -6.04 -8.52 18.37
CA LYS A 35 -4.64 -8.94 18.19
C LYS A 35 -4.13 -8.46 16.84
N GLU A 36 -4.94 -8.59 15.79
CA GLU A 36 -4.52 -8.19 14.44
C GLU A 36 -4.48 -6.67 14.29
N ILE A 37 -5.43 -5.94 14.87
CA ILE A 37 -5.39 -4.47 14.97
C ILE A 37 -4.15 -4.03 15.73
N LYS A 38 -3.85 -4.63 16.90
CA LYS A 38 -2.61 -4.31 17.64
C LYS A 38 -1.36 -4.58 16.82
N ARG A 39 -1.33 -5.69 16.08
CA ARG A 39 -0.21 -6.08 15.22
C ARG A 39 -0.02 -5.07 14.09
N ILE A 40 -1.06 -4.77 13.33
CA ILE A 40 -1.02 -3.80 12.23
C ILE A 40 -0.67 -2.41 12.75
N THR A 41 -1.25 -2.00 13.87
CA THR A 41 -0.98 -0.69 14.49
C THR A 41 0.47 -0.57 14.98
N SER A 42 1.04 -1.62 15.60
CA SER A 42 2.43 -1.59 16.05
C SER A 42 3.41 -1.55 14.87
N TYR A 43 3.11 -2.28 13.79
CA TYR A 43 3.83 -2.16 12.53
C TYR A 43 3.75 -0.73 12.00
N ALA A 44 2.56 -0.13 11.89
CA ALA A 44 2.39 1.23 11.38
C ALA A 44 3.15 2.28 12.22
N ARG A 45 3.09 2.19 13.56
CA ARG A 45 3.81 3.10 14.47
C ARG A 45 5.33 2.99 14.33
N ASN A 46 5.86 1.77 14.28
CA ASN A 46 7.29 1.55 14.10
C ASN A 46 7.76 1.93 12.69
N MET A 47 6.87 1.87 11.69
CA MET A 47 7.16 2.30 10.31
C MET A 47 7.31 3.83 10.17
N LEU A 48 6.69 4.62 11.05
CA LEU A 48 6.75 6.08 11.01
C LEU A 48 8.05 6.66 11.58
N LYS A 49 8.74 5.91 12.45
CA LYS A 49 10.04 6.31 13.02
C LYS A 49 11.16 6.08 12.01
N LYS A 50 11.35 7.05 11.09
CA LYS A 50 12.46 7.07 10.13
C LYS A 50 13.72 7.63 10.80
N ASP A 51 14.33 6.85 11.68
CA ASP A 51 15.42 7.34 12.54
C ASP A 51 16.80 7.32 11.85
N LYS A 52 16.94 6.65 10.69
CA LYS A 52 18.21 6.51 9.97
C LYS A 52 18.08 6.85 8.48
N ARG A 53 18.99 7.68 7.97
CA ARG A 53 19.10 8.03 6.55
C ARG A 53 20.13 7.13 5.86
N ILE A 54 19.79 6.63 4.67
CA ILE A 54 20.69 5.89 3.80
C ILE A 54 20.77 6.59 2.43
N THR A 55 21.96 6.65 1.84
CA THR A 55 22.17 7.16 0.48
C THR A 55 22.49 5.99 -0.42
N ILE A 56 21.72 5.80 -1.48
CA ILE A 56 21.88 4.69 -2.44
C ILE A 56 22.14 5.31 -3.82
N ARG A 57 23.15 4.80 -4.53
CA ARG A 57 23.35 5.10 -5.96
C ARG A 57 22.54 4.09 -6.78
N VAL A 58 21.75 4.60 -7.71
CA VAL A 58 20.90 3.79 -8.59
C VAL A 58 21.09 4.23 -10.03
N ALA A 59 21.00 3.29 -10.96
CA ALA A 59 20.99 3.63 -12.38
C ALA A 59 19.74 4.45 -12.73
N LYS A 60 19.88 5.39 -13.66
CA LYS A 60 18.78 6.27 -14.08
C LYS A 60 17.59 5.47 -14.62
N GLU A 61 17.86 4.43 -15.39
CA GLU A 61 16.82 3.56 -15.98
C GLU A 61 16.05 2.79 -14.90
N ASP A 62 16.74 2.27 -13.89
CA ASP A 62 16.10 1.53 -12.80
C ASP A 62 15.25 2.47 -11.92
N LEU A 63 15.74 3.68 -11.64
CA LEU A 63 14.96 4.67 -10.92
C LEU A 63 13.66 5.01 -11.66
N LYS A 64 13.71 5.14 -12.99
CA LYS A 64 12.52 5.39 -13.81
C LYS A 64 11.52 4.24 -13.72
N LYS A 65 11.97 2.99 -13.86
CA LYS A 65 11.12 1.80 -13.70
C LYS A 65 10.46 1.73 -12.32
N ILE A 66 11.19 2.11 -11.26
CA ILE A 66 10.64 2.17 -9.90
C ILE A 66 9.58 3.27 -9.78
N GLN A 67 9.80 4.43 -10.39
CA GLN A 67 8.83 5.52 -10.42
C GLN A 67 7.54 5.11 -11.13
N ASP A 68 7.66 4.46 -12.30
CA ASP A 68 6.51 3.99 -13.07
C ASP A 68 5.66 3.00 -12.24
N LYS A 69 6.30 2.03 -11.58
CA LYS A 69 5.61 1.08 -10.67
C LYS A 69 4.98 1.77 -9.46
N ALA A 70 5.59 2.84 -8.97
CA ALA A 70 5.06 3.57 -7.82
C ALA A 70 3.80 4.36 -8.20
N VAL A 71 3.78 4.96 -9.39
CA VAL A 71 2.61 5.65 -9.95
C VAL A 71 1.46 4.66 -10.17
N GLU A 72 1.74 3.49 -10.74
CA GLU A 72 0.75 2.41 -10.91
C GLU A 72 0.13 1.99 -9.57
N SER A 73 0.96 1.93 -8.52
CA SER A 73 0.52 1.57 -7.17
C SER A 73 -0.09 2.74 -6.37
N GLY A 74 -0.17 3.94 -6.94
CA GLY A 74 -0.70 5.14 -6.26
C GLY A 74 0.13 5.63 -5.06
N ILE A 75 1.39 5.23 -4.94
CA ILE A 75 2.27 5.59 -3.81
C ILE A 75 3.53 6.33 -4.26
N PRO A 76 4.13 7.17 -3.42
CA PRO A 76 5.42 7.78 -3.74
C PRO A 76 6.52 6.72 -3.95
N TYR A 77 7.41 6.91 -4.92
CA TYR A 77 8.51 5.96 -5.21
C TYR A 77 9.41 5.70 -3.99
N GLN A 78 9.60 6.71 -3.13
CA GLN A 78 10.34 6.55 -1.87
C GLN A 78 9.63 5.59 -0.90
N THR A 79 8.29 5.60 -0.89
CA THR A 79 7.47 4.68 -0.09
C THR A 79 7.58 3.26 -0.63
N LEU A 80 7.57 3.09 -1.95
CA LEU A 80 7.77 1.80 -2.60
C LEU A 80 9.14 1.20 -2.28
N ILE A 81 10.22 2.01 -2.39
CA ILE A 81 11.59 1.57 -2.04
C ILE A 81 11.66 1.14 -0.57
N ASN A 82 11.09 1.92 0.35
CA ASN A 82 11.06 1.57 1.77
C ASN A 82 10.26 0.27 2.03
N ALA A 83 9.17 0.06 1.29
CA ALA A 83 8.39 -1.17 1.39
C ALA A 83 9.20 -2.38 0.90
N LEU A 84 9.97 -2.23 -0.19
CA LEU A 84 10.84 -3.28 -0.72
C LEU A 84 11.93 -3.66 0.29
N ILE A 85 12.64 -2.67 0.85
CA ILE A 85 13.69 -2.89 1.87
C ILE A 85 13.10 -3.65 3.06
N ARG A 86 11.92 -3.25 3.55
CA ARG A 86 11.26 -3.92 4.67
C ARG A 86 10.83 -5.35 4.33
N ARG A 87 10.26 -5.58 3.15
CA ARG A 87 9.85 -6.93 2.73
C ARG A 87 11.05 -7.86 2.60
N TYR A 88 12.17 -7.36 2.07
CA TYR A 88 13.43 -8.10 2.02
C TYR A 88 13.97 -8.39 3.44
N ALA A 89 14.09 -7.38 4.30
CA ALA A 89 14.60 -7.55 5.66
C ALA A 89 13.76 -8.51 6.52
N ASN A 90 12.44 -8.56 6.28
CA ASN A 90 11.53 -9.48 6.98
C ASN A 90 11.45 -10.88 6.33
N GLY A 91 12.31 -11.20 5.36
CA GLY A 91 12.34 -12.50 4.68
C GLY A 91 11.11 -12.80 3.80
N ARG A 92 10.31 -11.78 3.45
CA ARG A 92 9.15 -11.93 2.55
C ARG A 92 9.53 -11.90 1.08
N ILE A 93 10.77 -11.51 0.77
CA ILE A 93 11.36 -11.52 -0.57
C ILE A 93 12.75 -12.10 -0.40
N ASN A 94 13.06 -13.14 -1.19
CA ASN A 94 14.43 -13.58 -1.39
C ASN A 94 14.94 -12.97 -2.70
N ILE A 95 16.11 -12.33 -2.62
CA ILE A 95 16.86 -11.94 -3.79
C ILE A 95 17.89 -13.04 -3.97
N SER A 96 17.74 -13.86 -5.01
CA SER A 96 18.78 -14.77 -5.44
C SER A 96 19.89 -13.92 -6.05
N ILE A 97 21.05 -13.88 -5.41
CA ILE A 97 22.27 -13.23 -5.92
C ILE A 97 23.17 -14.32 -6.48
#